data_AF-A0AA91GUR4-F1
#
_entry.id   AF-A0AA91GUR4-F1
#
_cell.length_a   1.000
_cell.length_b   1.000
_cell.length_c   1.000
_cell.angle_alpha   90.00
_cell.angle_beta   90.00
_cell.angle_gamma   90.00
#
_symmetry.space_group_name_H-M   'P 1'
#
loop_
_entity.id
_entity.type
_entity.pdbx_description
1 polymer ?
#
loop_
_entity_poly.entity_id
_entity_poly.type
_entity_poly.pdbx_seq_one_letter_code
_entity_poly.pdbx_strand_id
1 'polypeptide(L)'
;MEKVMSQNESFNEINKQLLDKMREQEEKLRSSKIQLAFEKEPDIAKRRAFLEERNLYRAKWMELETKILKNHAKNLKSLAPDLENAIEKLEVELQNVKNTVAILSTINRVTSIVARIVPRL
;
A
#
# COMPACT_ATOMS: atom_id res chain seq x y z
N MET A 1 -5.98 16.80 -16.37
CA MET A 1 -5.54 15.98 -15.22
C MET A 1 -5.68 14.48 -15.49
N GLU A 2 -6.74 14.02 -16.16
CA GLU A 2 -6.93 12.59 -16.51
C GLU A 2 -5.79 11.97 -17.34
N LYS A 3 -5.21 12.72 -18.29
CA LYS A 3 -4.14 12.21 -19.16
C LYS A 3 -2.83 11.86 -18.43
N VAL A 4 -2.55 12.51 -17.29
CA VAL A 4 -1.34 12.29 -16.47
C VAL A 4 -1.53 11.11 -15.51
N MET A 5 -2.77 10.89 -15.04
CA MET A 5 -3.10 9.74 -14.20
C MET A 5 -3.01 8.42 -14.97
N SER A 6 -3.53 8.37 -16.20
CA SER A 6 -3.47 7.18 -17.06
C SER A 6 -2.03 6.77 -17.43
N GLN A 7 -1.12 7.72 -17.63
CA GLN A 7 0.29 7.42 -17.92
C GLN A 7 1.05 6.90 -16.70
N ASN A 8 0.74 7.38 -15.50
CA ASN A 8 1.37 6.93 -14.26
C ASN A 8 0.94 5.50 -13.86
N GLU A 9 -0.31 5.13 -14.09
CA GLU A 9 -0.80 3.76 -13.87
C GLU A 9 -0.12 2.77 -14.82
N SER A 10 0.02 3.15 -16.10
CA SER A 10 0.76 2.36 -17.09
C SER A 10 2.23 2.18 -16.72
N PHE A 11 2.90 3.23 -16.23
CA PHE A 11 4.31 3.14 -15.86
C PHE A 11 4.56 2.29 -14.60
N ASN A 12 3.65 2.35 -13.62
CA ASN A 12 3.75 1.50 -12.42
C ASN A 12 3.57 0.02 -12.75
N GLU A 13 2.62 -0.31 -13.63
CA GLU A 13 2.39 -1.67 -14.09
C GLU A 13 3.59 -2.21 -14.90
N ILE A 14 4.17 -1.39 -15.79
CA ILE A 14 5.39 -1.73 -16.52
C ILE A 14 6.56 -2.02 -15.55
N ASN A 15 6.75 -1.17 -14.54
CA ASN A 15 7.82 -1.36 -13.55
C ASN A 15 7.63 -2.62 -12.72
N LYS A 16 6.39 -2.95 -12.36
CA LYS A 16 6.05 -4.18 -11.64
C LYS A 16 6.37 -5.42 -12.48
N GLN A 17 5.91 -5.46 -13.72
CA GLN A 17 6.20 -6.56 -14.65
C GLN A 17 7.70 -6.72 -14.92
N LEU A 18 8.43 -5.61 -15.03
CA LEU A 18 9.89 -5.63 -15.17
C LEU A 18 10.54 -6.22 -13.91
N LEU A 19 10.12 -5.79 -12.72
CA LEU A 19 10.67 -6.28 -11.45
C LEU A 19 10.44 -7.79 -11.28
N ASP A 20 9.25 -8.28 -11.61
CA ASP A 20 8.90 -9.70 -11.52
C ASP A 20 9.77 -10.53 -12.47
N LYS A 21 9.90 -10.09 -13.74
CA LYS A 21 10.86 -10.70 -14.68
C LYS A 21 12.28 -10.66 -14.15
N MET A 22 12.68 -9.56 -13.51
CA MET A 22 14.04 -9.44 -13.01
C MET A 22 14.34 -10.43 -11.87
N ARG A 23 13.35 -10.65 -10.99
CA ARG A 23 13.42 -11.66 -9.91
C ARG A 23 13.51 -13.07 -10.46
N GLU A 24 12.64 -13.44 -11.41
CA GLU A 24 12.68 -14.76 -12.04
C GLU A 24 14.04 -15.06 -12.68
N GLN A 25 14.67 -14.07 -13.31
CA GLN A 25 15.99 -14.24 -13.90
C GLN A 25 17.10 -14.35 -12.84
N GLU A 26 17.04 -13.57 -11.75
CA GLU A 26 18.01 -13.74 -10.65
C GLU A 26 17.88 -15.13 -9.98
N GLU A 27 16.66 -15.66 -9.84
CA GLU A 27 16.43 -17.03 -9.37
C GLU A 27 17.04 -18.07 -10.31
N LYS A 28 16.87 -17.91 -11.62
CA LYS A 28 17.51 -18.79 -12.61
C LYS A 28 19.03 -18.70 -12.54
N LEU A 29 19.60 -17.50 -12.41
CA LEU A 29 21.04 -17.28 -12.24
C LEU A 29 21.59 -17.87 -10.94
N ARG A 30 20.73 -18.05 -9.92
CA ARG A 30 21.05 -18.74 -8.65
C ARG A 30 20.80 -20.24 -8.67
N SER A 31 20.18 -20.76 -9.72
CA SER A 31 19.83 -22.17 -9.77
C SER A 31 21.07 -23.06 -9.66
N SER A 32 20.91 -24.23 -9.05
CA SER A 32 21.98 -25.21 -8.92
C SER A 32 22.60 -25.58 -10.27
N LYS A 33 21.82 -25.56 -11.35
CA LYS A 33 22.31 -25.79 -12.72
C LYS A 33 23.35 -24.76 -13.15
N ILE A 34 23.06 -23.47 -12.94
CA ILE A 34 23.99 -22.38 -13.29
C ILE A 34 25.19 -22.37 -12.34
N GLN A 35 24.96 -22.61 -11.05
CA GLN A 35 26.03 -22.70 -10.06
C GLN A 35 27.03 -23.80 -10.41
N LEU A 36 26.55 -25.01 -10.73
CA LEU A 36 27.40 -26.12 -11.16
C LEU A 36 28.14 -25.83 -12.47
N ALA A 37 27.51 -25.15 -13.43
CA ALA A 37 28.16 -24.74 -14.67
C ALA A 37 29.28 -23.71 -14.41
N PHE A 38 29.03 -22.76 -13.51
CA PHE A 38 30.00 -21.75 -13.09
C PHE A 38 31.20 -22.34 -12.35
N GLU A 39 30.98 -23.31 -11.45
CA GLU A 39 32.05 -24.01 -10.73
C GLU A 39 32.94 -24.84 -11.64
N LYS A 40 32.39 -25.35 -12.74
CA LYS A 40 33.11 -26.14 -13.75
C LYS A 40 33.79 -25.29 -14.83
N GLU A 41 33.60 -23.98 -14.85
CA GLU A 41 34.22 -23.10 -15.85
C GLU A 41 35.74 -22.96 -15.55
N PRO A 42 36.63 -23.47 -16.42
CA PRO A 42 38.07 -23.36 -16.21
C PRO A 42 38.61 -21.95 -16.46
N ASP A 43 37.93 -21.15 -17.27
CA ASP A 43 38.38 -19.80 -17.63
C ASP A 43 38.05 -18.78 -16.54
N ILE A 44 39.09 -18.35 -15.83
CA ILE A 44 39.01 -17.36 -14.75
C ILE A 44 38.45 -16.02 -15.26
N ALA A 45 38.78 -15.60 -16.48
CA ALA A 45 38.31 -14.34 -17.03
C ALA A 45 36.79 -14.39 -17.28
N LYS A 46 36.28 -15.50 -17.83
CA LYS A 46 34.83 -15.72 -17.98
C LYS A 46 34.12 -15.75 -16.65
N ARG A 47 34.69 -16.41 -15.63
CA ARG A 47 34.12 -16.43 -14.28
C ARG A 47 34.04 -15.02 -13.68
N ARG A 48 35.08 -14.20 -13.85
CA ARG A 48 35.07 -12.80 -13.39
C ARG A 48 34.00 -11.99 -14.12
N ALA A 49 33.95 -12.06 -15.45
CA ALA A 49 32.97 -11.33 -16.26
C ALA A 49 31.53 -11.70 -15.87
N PHE A 50 31.25 -13.00 -15.65
CA PHE A 50 29.94 -13.45 -15.19
C PHE A 50 29.56 -12.85 -13.83
N LEU A 51 30.48 -12.83 -12.86
CA LEU A 51 30.21 -12.24 -11.55
C LEU A 51 30.01 -10.72 -11.62
N GLU A 52 30.78 -10.03 -12.45
CA GLU A 52 30.64 -8.58 -12.66
C GLU A 52 29.27 -8.23 -13.25
N GLU A 53 28.89 -8.88 -14.36
CA GLU A 53 27.60 -8.67 -15.01
C GLU A 53 26.43 -9.02 -14.08
N ARG A 54 26.55 -10.12 -13.32
CA ARG A 54 25.52 -10.50 -12.34
C ARG A 54 25.40 -9.50 -11.20
N ASN A 55 26.52 -8.98 -10.69
CA ASN A 55 26.50 -7.95 -9.66
C ASN A 55 25.89 -6.65 -10.16
N LEU A 56 26.21 -6.24 -11.40
CA LEU A 56 25.63 -5.08 -12.04
C LEU A 56 24.11 -5.24 -12.21
N TYR A 57 23.68 -6.40 -12.71
CA TYR A 57 22.28 -6.75 -12.83
C TYR A 57 21.54 -6.67 -11.49
N ARG A 58 22.12 -7.26 -10.43
CA ARG A 58 21.57 -7.22 -9.08
C ARG A 58 21.47 -5.78 -8.54
N ALA A 59 22.48 -4.95 -8.80
CA ALA A 59 22.45 -3.54 -8.41
C ALA A 59 21.30 -2.80 -9.09
N LYS A 60 21.08 -3.03 -10.40
CA LYS A 60 19.96 -2.43 -11.14
C LYS A 60 18.60 -2.91 -10.69
N TRP A 61 18.46 -4.19 -10.34
CA TRP A 61 17.25 -4.72 -9.73
C TRP A 61 16.96 -4.01 -8.38
N MET A 62 17.95 -3.94 -7.49
CA MET A 62 17.80 -3.29 -6.18
C MET A 62 17.49 -1.79 -6.31
N GLU A 63 18.06 -1.11 -7.30
CA GLU A 63 17.77 0.30 -7.61
C GLU A 63 16.28 0.49 -7.99
N LEU A 64 15.77 -0.36 -8.89
CA LEU A 64 14.37 -0.32 -9.30
C LEU A 64 13.42 -0.63 -8.13
N GLU A 65 13.71 -1.67 -7.36
CA GLU A 65 12.91 -2.06 -6.19
C GLU A 65 12.85 -0.93 -5.16
N THR A 66 14.00 -0.33 -4.86
CA THR A 66 14.10 0.80 -3.93
C THR A 66 13.27 2.00 -4.42
N LYS A 67 13.31 2.29 -5.73
CA LYS A 67 12.53 3.39 -6.31
C LYS A 67 11.03 3.17 -6.17
N ILE A 68 10.56 1.95 -6.42
CA ILE A 68 9.14 1.57 -6.26
C ILE A 68 8.74 1.71 -4.79
N LEU A 69 9.52 1.16 -3.86
CA LEU A 69 9.24 1.25 -2.42
C LEU A 69 9.22 2.70 -1.91
N LYS A 70 10.16 3.55 -2.36
CA LYS A 70 10.15 4.98 -2.02
C LYS A 70 8.90 5.69 -2.54
N ASN A 71 8.43 5.34 -3.73
CA ASN A 71 7.21 5.90 -4.29
C ASN A 71 5.98 5.49 -3.48
N HIS A 72 5.86 4.21 -3.10
CA HIS A 72 4.80 3.74 -2.22
C HIS A 72 4.85 4.42 -0.84
N ALA A 73 6.04 4.52 -0.24
CA ALA A 73 6.20 5.20 1.05
C ALA A 73 5.79 6.67 0.97
N LYS A 74 6.14 7.37 -0.11
CA LYS A 74 5.72 8.76 -0.35
C LYS A 74 4.20 8.87 -0.44
N ASN A 75 3.56 7.99 -1.21
CA ASN A 75 2.11 7.98 -1.39
C ASN A 75 1.37 7.67 -0.08
N LEU A 76 1.85 6.69 0.70
CA LEU A 76 1.29 6.39 2.02
C LEU A 76 1.44 7.57 2.97
N LYS A 77 2.61 8.21 2.99
CA LYS A 77 2.86 9.39 3.83
C LYS A 77 1.94 10.57 3.45
N SER A 78 1.65 10.76 2.16
CA SER A 78 0.73 11.82 1.73
C SER A 78 -0.73 11.54 2.11
N LEU A 79 -1.11 10.28 2.28
CA LEU A 79 -2.49 9.90 2.65
C LEU A 79 -2.75 9.95 4.17
N ALA A 80 -1.70 9.96 5.00
CA ALA A 80 -1.85 9.94 6.45
C ALA A 80 -2.68 11.13 7.00
N PRO A 81 -2.46 12.39 6.56
CA PRO A 81 -3.27 13.51 7.04
C PRO A 81 -4.75 13.41 6.62
N ASP A 82 -5.02 12.92 5.42
CA ASP A 82 -6.39 12.74 4.92
C ASP A 82 -7.13 11.66 5.73
N LEU A 83 -6.42 10.59 6.11
CA LEU A 83 -6.95 9.54 6.96
C LEU A 83 -7.23 10.03 8.39
N GLU A 84 -6.31 10.79 8.99
CA GLU A 84 -6.50 11.43 10.30
C GLU A 84 -7.73 12.35 10.29
N ASN A 85 -7.84 13.22 9.29
CA ASN A 85 -9.01 14.10 9.11
C ASN A 85 -10.31 13.30 8.96
N ALA A 86 -10.29 12.17 8.23
CA ALA A 86 -11.46 11.33 8.06
C ALA A 86 -11.88 10.66 9.38
N ILE A 87 -10.91 10.22 10.20
CA ILE A 87 -11.17 9.66 11.52
C ILE A 87 -11.77 10.71 12.46
N GLU A 88 -11.19 11.91 12.52
CA GLU A 88 -11.72 13.01 13.35
C GLU A 88 -13.16 13.37 12.96
N LYS A 89 -13.45 13.47 11.65
CA LYS A 89 -14.82 13.72 11.17
C LYS A 89 -15.78 12.61 11.58
N LEU A 90 -15.35 11.34 11.51
CA LEU A 90 -16.15 10.21 11.93
C LEU A 90 -16.46 10.27 13.44
N GLU A 91 -15.50 10.66 14.27
CA GLU A 91 -15.71 10.85 15.71
C GLU A 91 -16.74 11.94 16.02
N VAL A 92 -16.67 13.07 15.30
CA VAL A 92 -17.66 14.16 15.41
C VAL A 92 -19.06 13.66 15.04
N GLU A 93 -19.20 12.95 13.93
CA GLU A 93 -20.50 12.40 13.50
C GLU A 93 -21.04 11.37 14.50
N LEU A 94 -20.19 10.51 15.07
CA LEU A 94 -20.58 9.58 16.12
C LEU A 94 -21.09 10.32 17.38
N GLN A 95 -20.46 11.44 17.74
CA GLN A 95 -20.90 12.25 18.86
C GLN A 95 -22.25 12.93 18.58
N ASN A 96 -22.45 13.41 17.36
CA ASN A 96 -23.73 13.96 16.91
C ASN A 96 -24.85 12.93 17.01
N VAL A 97 -24.63 11.71 16.53
CA VAL A 97 -25.61 10.61 16.63
C VAL A 97 -25.95 10.29 18.09
N LYS A 98 -24.95 10.21 18.99
CA LYS A 98 -25.19 10.02 20.43
C LYS A 98 -26.09 11.12 21.00
N ASN A 99 -25.84 12.37 20.64
CA ASN A 99 -26.65 13.50 21.07
C ASN A 99 -28.08 13.38 20.56
N THR A 100 -28.29 13.00 19.29
CA THR A 100 -29.62 12.76 18.72
C THR A 100 -30.37 11.68 19.48
N VAL A 101 -29.73 10.56 19.79
CA VAL A 101 -30.33 9.47 20.59
C VAL A 101 -30.72 9.97 21.99
N ALA A 102 -29.89 10.78 22.64
CA ALA A 102 -30.19 11.36 23.95
C ALA A 102 -31.42 12.30 23.91
N ILE A 103 -31.54 13.12 22.87
CA ILE A 103 -32.71 14.00 22.65
C ILE A 103 -33.98 13.15 22.46
N LEU A 104 -33.94 12.13 21.62
CA LEU A 104 -35.09 11.24 21.39
C LEU A 104 -35.54 10.52 22.67
N SER A 105 -34.58 10.03 23.47
CA SER A 105 -34.86 9.44 24.79
C SER A 105 -35.53 10.44 25.73
N THR A 106 -35.09 11.70 25.70
CA THR A 106 -35.67 12.78 26.49
C THR A 106 -37.10 13.11 26.05
N ILE A 107 -37.35 13.21 24.74
CA ILE A 107 -38.70 13.40 24.17
C ILE A 107 -39.61 12.25 24.62
N ASN A 108 -39.19 11.00 24.48
CA ASN A 108 -39.97 9.83 24.92
C ASN A 108 -40.31 9.87 26.41
N ARG A 109 -39.37 10.32 27.26
CA ARG A 109 -39.62 10.52 28.70
C ARG A 109 -40.68 11.60 28.94
N VAL A 110 -40.56 12.75 28.29
CA VAL A 110 -41.54 13.85 28.40
C VAL A 110 -42.92 13.38 27.94
N THR A 111 -43.02 12.74 26.76
CA THR A 111 -44.27 12.19 26.24
C THR A 111 -44.90 11.18 27.21
N SER A 112 -44.10 10.30 27.80
CA SER A 112 -44.57 9.31 28.78
C SER A 112 -45.10 9.95 30.06
N ILE A 113 -44.49 11.05 30.52
CA ILE A 113 -44.96 11.82 31.68
C ILE A 113 -46.30 12.48 31.36
N VAL A 114 -46.40 13.17 30.22
CA VAL A 114 -47.63 13.84 29.77
C VAL A 114 -48.78 12.84 29.66
N ALA A 115 -48.55 11.68 29.05
CA ALA A 115 -49.54 10.61 28.91
C ALA A 115 -50.09 10.07 30.24
N ARG A 116 -49.37 10.24 31.37
CA ARG A 116 -49.84 9.86 32.71
C ARG A 116 -50.64 10.96 33.40
N ILE A 117 -50.43 12.22 33.02
CA ILE A 117 -51.11 13.38 33.59
C ILE A 117 -52.45 13.60 32.90
N VAL A 118 -52.48 13.57 31.57
CA VAL A 118 -53.67 13.89 30.76
C VAL A 118 -54.90 13.04 31.09
N PRO A 119 -54.82 11.72 31.35
CA PRO A 119 -55.99 10.92 31.72
C PRO A 119 -56.52 11.17 33.15
N ARG A 120 -55.81 11.96 33.96
CA ARG A 120 -56.17 12.30 35.35
C ARG A 120 -56.71 13.72 35.52
N LEU A 121 -56.79 14.48 34.42
CA LEU A 121 -57.47 15.78 34.31
C LEU A 121 -58.84 15.57 33.66
#